data_AF-W0MRG7-F1
#
_entry.id   AF-W0MRG7-F1
#
_cell.length_a   1.000
_cell.length_b   1.000
_cell.length_c   1.000
_cell.angle_alpha   90.00
_cell.angle_beta   90.00
_cell.angle_gamma   90.00
#
_symmetry.space_group_name_H-M   'P 1'
#
loop_
_entity.id
_entity.type
_entity.pdbx_description
1 polymer ?
#
loop_
_entity_poly.entity_id
_entity_poly.type
_entity_poly.pdbx_seq_one_letter_code
_entity_poly.pdbx_strand_id
1 'polypeptide(L)'
;MALTLLIASSLAGCNVIASKTNVLDDEKIKSIGAGALGYAPEDLTLVNRRTDGTNTYANFKTNDKKEFVCIINGGNLLTMGMTNPPSCSKKGEPVKQSPY
;
A
#
# COMPACT_ATOMS: atom_id res chain seq x y z
N MET A 1 13.59 -37.75 -14.73
CA MET A 1 12.48 -36.82 -14.47
C MET A 1 12.44 -36.49 -12.98
N ALA A 2 13.24 -35.54 -12.48
CA ALA A 2 13.18 -35.13 -11.06
C ALA A 2 13.86 -33.79 -10.75
N LEU A 3 14.10 -32.90 -11.73
CA LEU A 3 14.84 -31.65 -11.49
C LEU A 3 14.06 -30.36 -11.80
N THR A 4 12.81 -30.48 -12.24
CA THR A 4 12.04 -29.33 -12.76
C THR A 4 11.09 -28.71 -11.73
N LEU A 5 11.06 -29.18 -10.47
CA LEU A 5 10.05 -28.78 -9.48
C LEU A 5 10.54 -27.83 -8.37
N LEU A 6 11.79 -27.34 -8.43
CA LEU A 6 12.41 -26.55 -7.35
C LEU A 6 12.38 -25.03 -7.55
N ILE A 7 11.90 -24.52 -8.69
CA ILE A 7 11.97 -23.08 -9.02
C ILE A 7 10.64 -22.35 -8.72
N ALA A 8 9.52 -23.06 -8.57
CA ALA A 8 8.21 -22.43 -8.35
C ALA A 8 8.00 -21.89 -6.91
N SER A 9 8.83 -22.30 -5.94
CA SER A 9 8.68 -21.91 -4.53
C SER A 9 9.29 -20.54 -4.19
N SER A 10 10.04 -19.92 -5.10
CA SER A 10 10.74 -18.65 -4.84
C SER A 10 9.85 -17.41 -5.00
N LEU A 11 8.87 -17.43 -5.91
CA LEU A 11 8.01 -16.27 -6.17
C LEU A 11 7.04 -15.97 -5.01
N ALA A 12 6.51 -17.01 -4.35
CA ALA A 12 5.68 -16.83 -3.16
C ALA A 12 6.49 -16.23 -1.99
N GLY A 13 7.78 -16.57 -1.89
CA GLY A 13 8.69 -16.04 -0.87
C GLY A 13 8.90 -14.54 -0.99
N CYS A 14 9.08 -14.02 -2.20
CA CYS A 14 9.34 -12.58 -2.42
C CYS A 14 8.17 -11.69 -1.98
N ASN A 15 6.92 -12.10 -2.24
CA ASN A 15 5.75 -11.32 -1.79
C ASN A 15 5.64 -11.29 -0.27
N VAL A 16 5.90 -12.42 0.40
CA VAL A 16 5.87 -12.49 1.87
C VAL A 16 7.01 -11.66 2.48
N ILE A 17 8.20 -11.68 1.88
CA ILE A 17 9.34 -10.86 2.32
C ILE A 17 9.02 -9.37 2.13
N ALA A 18 8.49 -8.97 0.97
CA ALA A 18 8.09 -7.59 0.70
C ALA A 18 7.05 -7.08 1.71
N SER A 19 6.03 -7.88 2.00
CA SER A 19 5.02 -7.54 3.02
C SER A 19 5.61 -7.44 4.42
N LYS A 20 6.43 -8.42 4.83
CA LYS A 20 7.00 -8.47 6.19
C LYS A 20 8.09 -7.43 6.44
N THR A 21 8.71 -6.92 5.38
CA THR A 21 9.74 -5.87 5.45
C THR A 21 9.18 -4.48 5.18
N ASN A 22 7.85 -4.33 5.17
CA ASN A 22 7.23 -3.02 5.06
C ASN A 22 7.55 -2.17 6.31
N VAL A 23 8.07 -0.97 6.10
CA VAL A 23 8.48 -0.03 7.14
C VAL A 23 7.52 1.15 7.27
N LEU A 24 6.42 1.17 6.51
CA LEU A 24 5.42 2.22 6.62
C LEU A 24 4.62 1.99 7.89
N ASP A 25 4.75 2.89 8.86
CA ASP A 25 3.85 2.96 10.00
C ASP A 25 2.55 3.70 9.64
N ASP A 26 1.61 3.74 10.58
CA ASP A 26 0.29 4.36 10.38
C ASP A 26 0.39 5.86 10.13
N GLU A 27 1.36 6.54 10.77
CA GLU A 27 1.59 7.96 10.60
C GLU A 27 2.10 8.28 9.20
N LYS A 28 3.04 7.49 8.68
CA LYS A 28 3.58 7.63 7.33
C LYS A 28 2.53 7.32 6.29
N ILE A 29 1.75 6.25 6.46
CA ILE A 29 0.62 5.91 5.57
C ILE A 29 -0.38 7.06 5.52
N LYS A 30 -0.73 7.60 6.69
CA LYS A 30 -1.65 8.73 6.80
C LYS A 30 -1.11 9.97 6.12
N SER A 31 0.17 10.31 6.34
CA SER A 31 0.85 11.43 5.68
C SER A 31 0.84 11.31 4.16
N ILE A 32 1.17 10.12 3.62
CA ILE A 32 1.15 9.84 2.18
C ILE A 32 -0.28 9.97 1.61
N GLY A 33 -1.26 9.35 2.27
CA GLY A 33 -2.66 9.42 1.87
C GLY A 33 -3.21 10.84 1.91
N ALA A 34 -2.86 11.61 2.95
CA ALA A 34 -3.24 13.01 3.11
C ALA A 34 -2.75 13.88 1.95
N GLY A 35 -1.46 13.78 1.62
CA GLY A 35 -0.88 14.53 0.51
C GLY A 35 -1.58 14.23 -0.82
N ALA A 36 -1.93 12.97 -1.08
CA ALA A 36 -2.57 12.59 -2.34
C ALA A 36 -4.06 12.92 -2.41
N LEU A 37 -4.76 12.88 -1.29
CA LEU A 37 -6.18 13.21 -1.20
C LEU A 37 -6.44 14.72 -1.04
N GLY A 38 -5.40 15.51 -0.78
CA GLY A 38 -5.50 16.96 -0.57
C GLY A 38 -6.08 17.34 0.81
N TYR A 39 -5.81 16.53 1.84
CA TYR A 39 -6.22 16.81 3.22
C TYR A 39 -4.99 17.04 4.10
N ALA A 40 -5.20 17.66 5.27
CA ALA A 40 -4.23 17.61 6.34
C ALA A 40 -4.20 16.19 6.97
N PRO A 41 -3.05 15.68 7.45
CA PRO A 41 -2.98 14.36 8.10
C PRO A 41 -3.89 14.21 9.32
N GLU A 42 -4.17 15.28 10.05
CA GLU A 42 -5.10 15.33 11.18
C GLU A 42 -6.58 15.25 10.75
N ASP A 43 -6.89 15.56 9.50
CA ASP A 43 -8.24 15.42 8.93
C ASP A 43 -8.56 14.01 8.44
N LEU A 44 -7.58 13.11 8.53
CA LEU A 44 -7.69 11.72 8.11
C LEU A 44 -7.58 10.78 9.29
N THR A 45 -8.44 9.79 9.31
CA THR A 45 -8.34 8.61 10.18
C THR A 45 -8.02 7.41 9.31
N LEU A 46 -6.92 6.71 9.62
CA LEU A 46 -6.63 5.40 9.03
C LEU A 46 -7.56 4.37 9.68
N VAL A 47 -8.52 3.87 8.91
CA VAL A 47 -9.53 2.92 9.40
C VAL A 47 -8.99 1.50 9.41
N ASN A 48 -8.27 1.13 8.36
CA ASN A 48 -7.64 -0.17 8.23
C ASN A 48 -6.49 -0.09 7.22
N ARG A 49 -5.49 -0.95 7.39
CA ARG A 49 -4.44 -1.19 6.40
C ARG A 49 -4.15 -2.68 6.24
N ARG A 50 -3.72 -3.06 5.05
CA ARG A 50 -3.11 -4.37 4.79
C ARG A 50 -1.97 -4.23 3.80
N THR A 51 -0.94 -5.04 3.96
CA THR A 51 0.18 -5.07 3.01
C THR A 51 0.26 -6.43 2.34
N ASP A 52 0.24 -6.43 1.00
CA ASP A 52 0.32 -7.62 0.16
C ASP A 52 1.37 -7.39 -0.93
N GLY A 53 2.46 -8.15 -0.87
CA GLY A 53 3.65 -7.91 -1.66
C GLY A 53 4.24 -6.53 -1.38
N THR A 54 4.41 -5.75 -2.44
CA THR A 54 4.93 -4.37 -2.36
C THR A 54 3.84 -3.32 -2.17
N ASN A 55 2.57 -3.72 -2.11
CA ASN A 55 1.45 -2.80 -2.01
C ASN A 55 0.90 -2.74 -0.58
N THR A 56 0.70 -1.53 -0.08
CA THR A 56 -0.06 -1.24 1.13
C THR A 56 -1.41 -0.65 0.73
N TYR A 57 -2.48 -1.35 1.07
CA TYR A 57 -3.86 -0.92 0.86
C TYR A 57 -4.35 -0.26 2.14
N ALA A 58 -4.69 1.02 2.08
CA ALA A 58 -5.10 1.83 3.21
C ALA A 58 -6.50 2.38 2.99
N ASN A 59 -7.37 2.20 3.98
CA ASN A 59 -8.71 2.77 4.01
C ASN A 59 -8.71 3.98 4.93
N PHE A 60 -9.14 5.13 4.41
CA PHE A 60 -9.22 6.36 5.17
C PHE A 60 -10.66 6.83 5.34
N LYS A 61 -10.91 7.50 6.46
CA LYS A 61 -12.12 8.29 6.69
C LYS A 61 -11.71 9.70 7.06
N THR A 62 -12.34 10.69 6.44
CA THR A 62 -12.07 12.10 6.71
C THR A 62 -13.07 12.68 7.73
N ASN A 63 -12.72 13.82 8.32
CA ASN A 63 -13.60 14.57 9.25
C ASN A 63 -14.92 15.00 8.57
N ASP A 64 -14.90 15.28 7.26
CA ASP A 64 -16.10 15.56 6.46
C ASP A 64 -16.86 14.29 6.00
N LYS A 65 -16.56 13.15 6.63
CA LYS A 65 -17.24 11.86 6.50
C LYS A 65 -17.09 11.19 5.13
N LYS A 66 -16.12 11.59 4.31
CA LYS A 66 -15.77 10.87 3.08
C LYS A 66 -14.91 9.66 3.42
N GLU A 67 -15.04 8.61 2.62
CA GLU A 67 -14.24 7.40 2.75
C GLU A 67 -13.45 7.16 1.47
N PHE A 68 -12.17 6.84 1.63
CA PHE A 68 -11.24 6.63 0.53
C PHE A 68 -10.50 5.32 0.68
N VAL A 69 -10.10 4.76 -0.46
CA VAL A 69 -9.18 3.63 -0.54
C VAL A 69 -7.96 4.09 -1.31
N CYS A 70 -6.78 3.92 -0.72
CA CYS A 70 -5.51 4.24 -1.34
C CYS A 70 -4.64 2.99 -1.44
N ILE A 71 -3.90 2.88 -2.55
CA ILE A 71 -2.87 1.87 -2.75
C ILE A 71 -1.53 2.59 -2.80
N ILE A 72 -0.67 2.29 -1.83
CA ILE A 72 0.70 2.80 -1.72
C ILE A 72 1.64 1.69 -2.17
N ASN A 73 2.40 1.91 -3.23
CA ASN A 73 3.37 0.94 -3.73
C ASN A 73 4.78 1.29 -3.22
N GLY A 74 5.44 0.31 -2.60
CA GLY A 74 6.78 0.44 -2.03
C GLY A 74 6.79 0.41 -0.50
N GLY A 75 7.71 1.15 0.11
CA GLY A 75 7.86 1.26 1.55
C GLY A 75 8.36 -0.03 2.22
N ASN A 76 9.06 -0.87 1.48
CA ASN A 76 9.61 -2.14 1.94
C ASN A 76 11.10 -2.25 1.58
N LEU A 77 11.78 -3.29 2.07
CA LEU A 77 13.22 -3.46 1.84
C LEU A 77 13.59 -3.54 0.35
N LEU A 78 12.74 -4.13 -0.49
CA LEU A 78 13.00 -4.26 -1.94
C LEU A 78 12.98 -2.90 -2.64
N THR A 79 12.26 -1.94 -2.08
CA THR A 79 12.19 -0.55 -2.55
C THR A 79 13.11 0.38 -1.74
N MET A 80 13.95 -0.18 -0.87
CA MET A 80 14.78 0.59 0.09
C MET A 80 13.96 1.62 0.88
N GLY A 81 12.69 1.31 1.18
CA GLY A 81 11.76 2.20 1.87
C GLY A 81 11.13 3.31 1.01
N MET A 82 11.49 3.43 -0.27
CA MET A 82 10.89 4.41 -1.17
C MET A 82 9.45 4.04 -1.54
N THR A 83 8.61 5.05 -1.78
CA THR A 83 7.21 4.89 -2.17
C THR A 83 6.92 5.66 -3.44
N ASN A 84 6.16 5.05 -4.35
CA ASN A 84 5.55 5.78 -5.47
C ASN A 84 4.42 6.68 -4.98
N PRO A 85 4.03 7.72 -5.77
CA PRO A 85 2.79 8.46 -5.52
C PRO A 85 1.61 7.48 -5.37
N PRO A 86 0.79 7.61 -4.31
CA PRO A 86 -0.27 6.66 -4.06
C PRO A 86 -1.42 6.88 -5.06
N SER A 87 -2.11 5.79 -5.38
CA SER A 87 -3.35 5.85 -6.17
C SER A 87 -4.53 5.76 -5.23
N CYS A 88 -5.42 6.75 -5.24
CA CYS A 88 -6.57 6.82 -4.35
C CYS A 88 -7.89 6.97 -5.12
N SER A 89 -8.96 6.40 -4.59
CA SER A 89 -10.33 6.61 -5.05
C SER A 89 -11.28 6.71 -3.87
N LYS A 90 -12.51 7.19 -4.10
CA LYS A 90 -13.55 7.06 -3.07
C LYS A 90 -13.88 5.59 -2.86
N LYS A 91 -14.27 5.23 -1.64
CA LYS A 91 -14.70 3.87 -1.34
C LYS A 91 -15.88 3.48 -2.25
N GLY A 92 -15.76 2.31 -2.89
CA GLY A 92 -16.72 1.82 -3.86
C GLY A 92 -16.41 2.20 -5.31
N GLU A 93 -15.48 3.12 -5.55
CA GLU A 93 -14.97 3.43 -6.89
C GLU A 93 -13.67 2.66 -7.17
N PRO A 94 -13.42 2.24 -8.42
CA PRO A 94 -12.19 1.57 -8.78
C PRO A 94 -10.98 2.47 -8.55
N VAL A 95 -9.95 1.94 -7.87
CA VAL A 95 -8.65 2.60 -7.75
C VAL A 95 -7.90 2.40 -9.07
N LYS A 96 -7.70 3.49 -9.83
CA LYS A 96 -6.87 3.44 -11.04
C LYS A 96 -5.40 3.55 -10.63
N GLN A 97 -4.70 2.41 -10.60
CA GLN A 97 -3.24 2.43 -10.51
C GLN A 97 -2.65 2.69 -11.90
N SER A 98 -1.86 3.76 -12.05
CA SER A 98 -1.00 3.87 -13.24
C SER A 98 0.08 2.79 -13.14
N PRO A 99 0.37 2.03 -14.22
CA PRO A 99 1.41 1.01 -14.18
C PRO A 99 2.77 1.60 -13.81
N TYR A 100 3.10 2.78 -14.32
CA TYR A 100 4.26 3.61 -14.02
C TYR A 100 3.94 5.05 -14.42
#